data_AF-A0A914QKM3-F1
#
_entry.id   AF-A0A914QKM3-F1
#
_cell.length_a   1.000
_cell.length_b   1.000
_cell.length_c   1.000
_cell.angle_alpha   90.00
_cell.angle_beta   90.00
_cell.angle_gamma   90.00
#
_symmetry.space_group_name_H-M   'P 1'
#
loop_
_entity.id
_entity.type
_entity.pdbx_description
1 polymer ?
#
loop_
_entity_poly.entity_id
_entity_poly.type
_entity_poly.pdbx_seq_one_letter_code
_entity_poly.pdbx_strand_id
1 'polypeptide(L)'
;MPENPSRPGLNNIRYNVEYGKIYKSPADLKGELPKEIYTPSERPACGLLIDAGKEYLLAGRYENGTMTTVLCGQILSDDPNKETFENVLEWKNVPNSLQNRLDIKAFEPCN
;
A
#
# COMPACT_ATOMS: atom_id res chain seq x y z
N MET A 1 -33.80 -19.45 13.16
CA MET A 1 -32.54 -19.23 12.42
C MET A 1 -31.41 -19.55 13.37
N PRO A 2 -30.38 -20.33 12.98
CA PRO A 2 -29.25 -20.55 13.87
C PRO A 2 -28.52 -19.23 14.08
N GLU A 3 -28.06 -19.02 15.31
CA GLU A 3 -27.30 -17.85 15.72
C GLU A 3 -25.99 -17.81 14.92
N ASN A 4 -25.81 -16.73 14.17
CA ASN A 4 -24.62 -16.48 13.38
C ASN A 4 -23.47 -16.27 14.38
N PRO A 5 -22.48 -17.17 14.50
CA PRO A 5 -21.36 -16.95 15.42
C PRO A 5 -20.72 -15.63 15.00
N SER A 6 -20.51 -14.74 15.98
CA SER A 6 -19.91 -13.42 15.79
C SER A 6 -18.80 -13.52 14.75
N ARG A 7 -19.08 -13.08 13.51
CA ARG A 7 -18.06 -13.01 12.47
C ARG A 7 -16.96 -12.15 13.09
N PRO A 8 -15.71 -12.62 13.22
CA PRO A 8 -14.64 -11.75 13.66
C PRO A 8 -14.73 -10.54 12.72
N GLY A 9 -15.09 -9.38 13.30
CA GLY A 9 -15.28 -8.16 12.53
C GLY A 9 -14.03 -7.92 11.70
N LEU A 10 -14.19 -7.28 10.54
CA LEU A 10 -13.09 -6.84 9.67
C LEU A 10 -12.04 -6.09 10.52
N ASN A 11 -11.07 -6.82 11.04
CA ASN A 11 -10.01 -6.28 11.87
C ASN A 11 -8.93 -5.76 10.93
N ASN A 12 -8.35 -4.62 11.27
CA ASN A 12 -7.23 -4.08 10.55
C ASN A 12 -5.93 -4.36 11.31
N ILE A 13 -4.88 -4.72 10.57
CA ILE A 13 -3.51 -4.68 11.05
C ILE A 13 -3.02 -3.24 10.93
N ARG A 14 -2.36 -2.77 11.99
CA ARG A 14 -1.66 -1.49 12.01
C ARG A 14 -0.16 -1.71 11.88
N TYR A 15 0.46 -1.06 10.90
CA TYR A 15 1.91 -0.98 10.78
C TYR A 15 2.40 0.42 11.11
N ASN A 16 3.50 0.50 11.87
CA ASN A 16 4.26 1.72 12.04
C ASN A 16 5.34 1.76 10.97
N VAL A 17 5.33 2.79 10.14
CA VAL A 17 6.23 2.92 8.99
C VAL A 17 7.05 4.20 9.06
N GLU A 18 8.19 4.17 8.39
CA GLU A 18 9.01 5.33 8.09
C GLU A 18 9.00 5.55 6.57
N TYR A 19 8.71 6.78 6.15
CA TYR A 19 8.67 7.13 4.73
C TYR A 19 10.07 7.49 4.24
N GLY A 20 10.72 6.59 3.51
CA GLY A 20 12.00 6.89 2.85
C GLY A 20 11.84 7.92 1.72
N LYS A 21 10.77 7.80 0.93
CA LYS A 21 10.43 8.75 -0.15
C LYS A 21 8.93 8.80 -0.40
N ILE A 22 8.40 10.00 -0.60
CA ILE A 22 6.98 10.23 -0.90
C ILE A 22 6.88 10.73 -2.35
N TYR A 23 6.27 9.92 -3.21
CA TYR A 23 6.07 10.25 -4.62
C TYR A 23 4.80 11.08 -4.87
N LYS A 24 3.77 10.83 -4.07
CA LYS A 24 2.48 11.52 -4.15
C LYS A 24 1.86 11.62 -2.76
N SER A 25 1.28 12.77 -2.45
CA SER A 25 0.50 12.97 -1.23
C SER A 25 -0.74 13.81 -1.53
N PRO A 26 -1.83 13.64 -0.76
CA PRO A 26 -2.96 14.56 -0.80
C PRO A 26 -2.52 16.00 -0.52
N ALA A 27 -3.10 16.98 -1.22
CA ALA A 27 -2.75 18.39 -1.06
C ALA A 27 -2.92 18.88 0.39
N ASP A 28 -3.92 18.34 1.08
CA ASP A 28 -4.27 18.66 2.47
C ASP A 28 -3.16 18.30 3.47
N LEU A 29 -2.29 17.35 3.12
CA LEU A 29 -1.23 16.85 3.99
C LEU A 29 0.11 17.55 3.78
N LYS A 30 0.27 18.37 2.73
CA LYS A 30 1.52 19.10 2.43
C LYS A 30 2.80 18.23 2.51
N GLY A 31 2.68 16.94 2.19
CA GLY A 31 3.79 15.97 2.24
C GLY A 31 4.01 15.26 3.58
N GLU A 32 3.27 15.59 4.64
CA GLU A 32 3.36 14.90 5.94
C GLU A 32 2.30 13.79 6.03
N LEU A 33 2.73 12.55 5.79
CA LEU A 33 1.85 11.38 5.89
C LEU A 33 1.86 10.79 7.32
N PRO A 34 0.72 10.27 7.83
CA PRO A 34 0.68 9.56 9.10
C PRO A 34 1.61 8.34 9.09
N LYS A 35 2.41 8.15 10.15
CA LYS A 35 3.31 6.99 10.29
C LYS A 35 2.59 5.69 10.59
N GLU A 36 1.30 5.75 10.91
CA GLU A 36 0.47 4.58 11.11
C GLU A 36 -0.33 4.31 9.84
N ILE A 37 -0.16 3.12 9.29
CA ILE A 37 -0.96 2.65 8.15
C ILE A 37 -1.77 1.42 8.54
N TYR A 38 -2.96 1.31 7.98
CA TYR A 38 -3.91 0.26 8.28
C TYR A 38 -4.20 -0.58 7.03
N THR A 39 -4.38 -1.88 7.21
CA THR A 39 -4.81 -2.81 6.16
C THR A 39 -5.71 -3.88 6.76
N PRO A 40 -6.65 -4.48 6.01
CA PRO A 40 -7.38 -5.65 6.47
C PRO A 40 -6.43 -6.76 6.95
N SER A 41 -6.81 -7.49 8.00
CA SER A 41 -6.02 -8.60 8.54
C SER A 41 -6.04 -9.84 7.65
N GLU A 42 -7.09 -9.99 6.87
CA GLU A 42 -7.37 -11.18 6.07
C GLU A 42 -6.97 -10.97 4.61
N ARG A 43 -6.17 -11.88 4.05
CA ARG A 43 -5.79 -11.86 2.62
C ARG A 43 -7.00 -11.85 1.67
N PRO A 44 -8.09 -12.63 1.90
CA PRO A 44 -9.31 -12.56 1.07
C PRO A 44 -10.01 -11.19 1.09
N ALA A 45 -9.74 -10.36 2.11
CA ALA A 45 -10.23 -8.98 2.19
C ALA A 45 -9.24 -7.96 1.59
N CYS A 46 -8.30 -8.42 0.75
CA CYS A 46 -7.20 -7.63 0.20
C CYS A 46 -6.25 -7.10 1.28
N GLY A 47 -6.12 -7.84 2.39
CA GLY A 47 -5.15 -7.58 3.43
C GLY A 47 -3.72 -7.77 2.97
N LEU A 48 -2.85 -6.84 3.38
CA LEU A 48 -1.44 -6.78 3.01
C LEU A 48 -0.57 -7.22 4.19
N LEU A 49 0.36 -8.15 3.92
CA LEU A 49 1.32 -8.66 4.89
C LEU A 49 2.72 -8.17 4.49
N ILE A 50 3.36 -7.41 5.38
CA ILE A 50 4.71 -6.90 5.19
C ILE A 50 5.55 -7.15 6.44
N ASP A 51 6.86 -7.30 6.24
CA ASP A 51 7.80 -7.56 7.31
C ASP A 51 8.46 -6.28 7.80
N ALA A 52 8.69 -6.18 9.10
CA ALA A 52 9.49 -5.10 9.67
C ALA A 52 10.95 -5.17 9.16
N GLY A 53 11.56 -3.99 8.94
CA GLY A 53 12.96 -3.87 8.50
C GLY A 53 13.19 -4.05 7.00
N LYS A 54 12.11 -4.21 6.20
CA LYS A 54 12.18 -4.18 4.74
C LYS A 54 11.55 -2.90 4.20
N GLU A 55 11.99 -2.50 3.01
CA GLU A 55 11.47 -1.34 2.30
C GLU A 55 10.47 -1.79 1.22
N TYR A 56 9.35 -1.07 1.10
CA TYR A 56 8.29 -1.41 0.16
C TYR A 56 7.80 -0.17 -0.59
N LEU A 57 7.45 -0.36 -1.86
CA LEU A 57 6.70 0.62 -2.62
C LEU A 57 5.21 0.43 -2.31
N LEU A 58 4.64 1.36 -1.53
CA LEU A 58 3.24 1.30 -1.10
C LEU A 58 2.41 2.40 -1.72
N ALA A 59 1.20 2.04 -2.14
CA ALA A 59 0.13 2.96 -2.47
C ALA A 59 -1.04 2.75 -1.49
N GLY A 60 -1.85 3.81 -1.33
CA GLY A 60 -2.95 3.76 -0.37
C GLY A 60 -3.87 4.96 -0.51
N ARG A 61 -4.87 4.97 0.37
CA ARG A 61 -5.87 6.02 0.46
C ARG A 61 -5.73 6.70 1.82
N TYR A 62 -5.87 8.02 1.81
CA TYR A 62 -5.97 8.80 3.03
C TYR A 62 -7.38 9.34 3.17
N GLU A 63 -8.03 9.05 4.30
CA GLU A 63 -9.35 9.58 4.65
C GLU A 63 -9.43 9.88 6.14
N ASN A 64 -9.95 11.06 6.50
CA ASN A 64 -10.24 11.44 7.88
C ASN A 64 -9.07 11.20 8.85
N GLY A 65 -7.84 11.56 8.48
CA GLY A 65 -6.67 11.33 9.35
C GLY A 65 -6.04 9.94 9.24
N THR A 66 -6.68 9.01 8.54
CA THR A 66 -6.26 7.60 8.51
C THR A 66 -5.71 7.23 7.14
N MET A 67 -4.51 6.62 7.13
CA MET A 67 -3.90 6.06 5.93
C MET A 67 -4.21 4.56 5.86
N THR A 68 -4.86 4.13 4.78
CA THR A 68 -5.23 2.73 4.55
C THR A 68 -4.58 2.22 3.28
N THR A 69 -4.01 1.03 3.34
CA THR A 69 -3.44 0.33 2.20
C THR A 69 -4.13 -1.01 2.01
N VAL A 70 -4.31 -1.44 0.76
CA VAL A 70 -4.94 -2.70 0.37
C VAL A 70 -4.20 -3.30 -0.81
N LEU A 71 -4.26 -4.62 -0.94
CA LEU A 71 -3.55 -5.36 -1.95
C LEU A 71 -3.87 -4.92 -3.40
N CYS A 72 -5.16 -4.78 -3.72
CA CYS A 72 -5.61 -4.48 -5.08
C CYS A 72 -5.34 -3.04 -5.54
N GLY A 73 -4.82 -2.18 -4.66
CA GLY A 73 -4.50 -0.78 -4.97
C GLY A 73 -3.01 -0.50 -5.11
N GLN A 74 -2.16 -1.52 -5.04
CA GLN A 74 -0.70 -1.36 -5.11
C GLN A 74 -0.21 -1.10 -6.54
N ILE A 75 0.95 -0.45 -6.61
CA ILE A 75 1.66 -0.24 -7.87
C ILE A 75 2.33 -1.55 -8.25
N LEU A 76 1.97 -2.08 -9.42
CA LEU A 76 2.53 -3.31 -9.95
C LEU A 76 3.64 -3.01 -10.96
N SER A 77 4.50 -4.00 -11.19
CA SER A 77 5.47 -3.96 -12.29
C SER A 77 4.75 -4.29 -13.59
N ASP A 78 5.08 -3.61 -14.68
CA ASP A 78 4.56 -3.88 -16.03
C ASP A 78 5.15 -5.17 -16.65
N ASP A 79 6.04 -5.86 -15.92
CA ASP A 79 6.70 -7.09 -16.37
C ASP A 79 5.85 -8.32 -16.03
N PRO A 80 5.20 -8.97 -17.01
CA PRO A 80 4.34 -10.12 -16.78
C PRO A 80 5.10 -11.37 -16.32
N ASN A 81 6.44 -11.37 -16.42
CA ASN A 81 7.28 -12.50 -16.01
C ASN A 81 7.82 -12.35 -14.58
N LYS A 82 7.61 -11.21 -13.93
CA LYS A 82 7.97 -11.04 -12.52
C LYS A 82 6.82 -11.50 -11.64
N GLU A 83 6.99 -12.67 -11.02
CA GLU A 83 6.12 -13.11 -9.94
C GLU A 83 6.12 -12.04 -8.83
N THR A 84 5.02 -11.31 -8.73
CA THR A 84 4.77 -10.41 -7.61
C THR A 84 4.45 -11.26 -6.39
N PHE A 85 5.41 -11.40 -5.46
CA PHE A 85 5.14 -12.03 -4.17
C PHE A 85 4.03 -11.25 -3.47
N GLU A 86 2.87 -11.88 -3.33
CA GLU A 86 1.70 -11.29 -2.67
C GLU A 86 1.34 -9.88 -3.18
N ASN A 87 1.60 -9.53 -4.44
CA ASN A 87 1.20 -8.25 -5.07
C ASN A 87 1.71 -6.95 -4.38
N VAL A 88 2.79 -7.02 -3.59
CA VAL A 88 3.48 -5.84 -3.03
C VAL A 88 4.94 -5.83 -3.46
N LEU A 89 5.41 -4.71 -4.02
CA LEU A 89 6.79 -4.59 -4.45
C LEU A 89 7.70 -4.19 -3.28
N GLU A 90 8.56 -5.11 -2.84
CA GLU A 90 9.73 -4.75 -2.05
C GLU A 90 10.63 -3.82 -2.87
N TRP A 91 11.14 -2.76 -2.26
CA TRP A 91 11.84 -1.66 -2.94
C TRP A 91 13.02 -2.15 -3.79
N LYS A 92 13.81 -3.10 -3.28
CA LYS A 92 14.94 -3.69 -4.01
C LYS A 92 14.56 -4.37 -5.33
N ASN A 93 13.29 -4.73 -5.50
CA ASN A 93 12.78 -5.41 -6.69
C ASN A 93 12.07 -4.45 -7.66
N VAL A 94 11.89 -3.17 -7.28
CA VAL A 94 11.25 -2.15 -8.12
C VAL A 94 12.16 -1.85 -9.33
N PRO A 95 11.70 -2.08 -10.57
CA PRO A 95 12.50 -1.82 -11.76
C PRO A 95 12.93 -0.35 -11.87
N ASN A 96 14.16 -0.08 -12.31
CA ASN A 96 14.66 1.29 -12.52
C ASN A 96 13.75 2.12 -13.44
N SER A 97 13.13 1.50 -14.44
CA SER A 97 12.15 2.16 -15.31
C SER A 97 10.93 2.67 -14.55
N LEU A 98 10.44 1.91 -13.58
CA LEU A 98 9.33 2.30 -12.70
C LEU A 98 9.78 3.39 -11.73
N GLN A 99 10.96 3.27 -11.11
CA GLN A 99 11.51 4.31 -10.24
C GLN A 99 11.61 5.66 -10.96
N ASN A 100 12.17 5.67 -12.18
CA ASN A 100 12.28 6.88 -12.98
C ASN A 100 10.91 7.49 -13.32
N ARG A 101 9.92 6.66 -13.65
CA ARG A 101 8.54 7.12 -13.92
C ARG A 101 7.89 7.76 -12.71
N LEU A 102 8.13 7.20 -11.52
CA LEU A 102 7.66 7.78 -10.26
C LEU A 102 8.33 9.13 -9.99
N ASP A 103 9.63 9.24 -10.25
CA ASP A 103 10.41 10.47 -10.05
C ASP A 103 9.96 11.63 -10.94
N ILE A 104 9.67 11.35 -12.21
CA ILE A 104 9.20 12.38 -13.16
C ILE A 104 7.68 12.59 -13.10
N LYS A 105 6.98 11.96 -12.14
CA LYS A 105 5.52 12.00 -12.00
C LYS A 105 4.78 11.59 -13.29
N ALA A 106 5.28 10.57 -13.98
CA ALA A 106 4.73 10.10 -15.26
C ALA A 106 3.26 9.62 -15.18
N PHE A 107 2.76 9.39 -13.97
CA PHE A 107 1.38 8.95 -13.72
C PHE A 107 0.42 10.11 -13.40
N GLU A 108 0.87 11.36 -13.57
CA GLU A 108 0.10 12.57 -13.36
C GLU A 108 -0.08 13.35 -14.68
N PRO A 109 -1.30 13.81 -15.04
CA PRO A 109 -2.57 13.56 -14.35
C PRO A 109 -3.04 12.09 -14.50
N CYS A 110 -3.81 11.60 -13.52
CA CYS A 110 -4.47 10.31 -13.65
C CYS A 110 -5.65 10.48 -14.62
N ASN A 111 -5.51 9.97 -15.84
CA ASN A 111 -6.59 9.96 -16.84
C ASN A 111 -7.55 8.80 -16.62
#